data_AF-A0A2R8BPU8-F1
#
_entry.id   AF-A0A2R8BPU8-F1
#
_cell.length_a   1.000
_cell.length_b   1.000
_cell.length_c   1.000
_cell.angle_alpha   90.00
_cell.angle_beta   90.00
_cell.angle_gamma   90.00
#
_symmetry.space_group_name_H-M   'P 1'
#
loop_
_entity.id
_entity.type
_entity.pdbx_description
1 polymer ?
#
loop_
_entity_poly.entity_id
_entity_poly.type
_entity_poly.pdbx_seq_one_letter_code
_entity_poly.pdbx_strand_id
1 'polypeptide(L)'
;MTFSPILLGGGVTGYNFLNRTRDTQQDLYNQSPQVARDIAQFKEKIEGIKTTEELMDNRAMLRVALGAFGLDDDIDNRAFIERVLESDLDDSTSLANRLADKRYFALAEAFNFQGDDGPQLDIEDTSPDISGQLARLKTSDDLLTDGPLLRAALDSFGLKSNAGDVFFLKQVLESDLADPGSFANQLSDTRYAEFSEVFGFGEKVKANESITAFAQLFEGQFDGLQTAEDLVENEVLFEAALKMFNLDNEVYRPDFMVDVLTSDLSDAASVANAQNDPRYVAMAEAFEFYRTPAVAPDTLPPSTAEKFVEAVLDRDTPLQEPGDLFTDFRLFIATSNFFDLPTSSAQTRYAQRLLEADKTDPQSLVGLLQDERYIPFVNAFDFQPVAEERTYPAGFADKITANYSERQFEIEVGNSDNSLRVALALERELDTVIEASTSENSRWFAVMASPALRSVFESAFRLPASFGNIDIDAQLTEFKARSVQFFDTSDVADYAQPDVLDQLRQTYLLQQNSTVGASTSSAGLASALLSGFQF
;
A
#
# COMPACT_ATOMS: atom_id res chain seq x y z
N MET A 1 17.25 38.69 -8.58
CA MET A 1 18.64 38.35 -8.27
C MET A 1 18.68 36.85 -8.03
N THR A 2 19.62 36.13 -8.62
CA THR A 2 19.85 34.72 -8.31
C THR A 2 20.44 34.64 -6.91
N PHE A 3 19.91 33.78 -6.06
CA PHE A 3 20.50 33.52 -4.75
C PHE A 3 21.89 32.90 -4.93
N SER A 4 22.79 33.16 -3.97
CA SER A 4 24.06 32.45 -3.87
C SER A 4 24.38 32.26 -2.40
N PRO A 5 24.68 31.03 -1.96
CA PRO A 5 24.96 30.78 -0.55
C PRO A 5 26.24 31.49 -0.12
N ILE A 6 26.21 32.05 1.08
CA ILE A 6 27.36 32.69 1.71
C ILE A 6 28.14 31.58 2.43
N LEU A 7 29.34 31.31 1.92
CA LEU A 7 30.26 30.33 2.49
C LEU A 7 31.49 31.04 3.08
N LEU A 8 31.98 30.56 4.22
CA LEU A 8 33.20 31.06 4.87
C LEU A 8 34.31 29.99 4.80
N GLY A 9 34.97 29.92 3.64
CA GLY A 9 35.96 28.87 3.35
C GLY A 9 35.31 27.50 3.09
N GLY A 10 36.15 26.46 3.01
CA GLY A 10 35.72 25.06 2.79
C GLY A 10 35.98 24.16 4.00
N GLY A 11 35.55 22.91 3.90
CA GLY A 11 35.70 21.89 4.95
C GLY A 11 34.99 22.25 6.26
N VAL A 12 35.57 21.87 7.41
CA VAL A 12 34.92 21.99 8.73
C VAL A 12 34.52 23.42 9.08
N THR A 13 35.38 24.41 8.81
CA THR A 13 35.07 25.82 9.09
C THR A 13 33.91 26.33 8.25
N GLY A 14 33.89 25.98 6.96
CA GLY A 14 32.80 26.31 6.04
C GLY A 14 31.49 25.69 6.48
N TYR A 15 31.50 24.40 6.83
CA TYR A 15 30.33 23.67 7.33
C TYR A 15 29.79 24.28 8.63
N ASN A 16 30.65 24.57 9.63
CA ASN A 16 30.20 25.16 10.90
C ASN A 16 29.62 26.56 10.72
N PHE A 17 30.11 27.34 9.76
CA PHE A 17 29.49 28.63 9.42
C PHE A 17 28.14 28.44 8.73
N LEU A 18 28.08 27.53 7.75
CA LEU A 18 26.88 27.21 7.00
C LEU A 18 25.79 26.67 7.92
N ASN A 19 26.10 25.70 8.78
CA ASN A 19 25.15 25.10 9.72
C ASN A 19 24.56 26.16 10.68
N ARG A 20 25.38 27.09 11.20
CA ARG A 20 24.91 28.18 12.07
C ARG A 20 24.07 29.24 11.36
N THR A 21 24.20 29.36 10.04
CA THR A 21 23.50 30.38 9.24
C THR A 21 22.44 29.78 8.32
N ARG A 22 22.24 28.45 8.39
CA ARG A 22 21.41 27.66 7.48
C ARG A 22 20.02 28.25 7.36
N ASP A 23 19.32 28.36 8.48
CA ASP A 23 17.93 28.83 8.53
C ASP A 23 17.77 30.21 7.87
N THR A 24 18.66 31.15 8.22
CA THR A 24 18.63 32.51 7.63
C THR A 24 18.90 32.48 6.12
N GLN A 25 19.85 31.66 5.67
CA GLN A 25 20.18 31.56 4.24
C GLN A 25 19.07 30.85 3.45
N GLN A 26 18.45 29.83 4.03
CA GLN A 26 17.32 29.10 3.43
C GLN A 26 16.07 29.99 3.36
N ASP A 27 15.79 30.79 4.38
CA ASP A 27 14.70 31.79 4.34
C ASP A 27 14.89 32.80 3.22
N LEU A 28 16.13 33.27 3.00
CA LEU A 28 16.46 34.16 1.89
C LEU A 28 16.33 33.45 0.54
N TYR A 29 16.73 32.18 0.45
CA TYR A 29 16.56 31.37 -0.76
C TYR A 29 15.08 31.18 -1.10
N ASN A 30 14.25 30.86 -0.11
CA ASN A 30 12.81 30.66 -0.25
C ASN A 30 12.07 31.91 -0.75
N GLN A 31 12.63 33.10 -0.54
CA GLN A 31 12.12 34.37 -1.07
C GLN A 31 12.52 34.62 -2.53
N SER A 32 13.34 33.76 -3.13
CA SER A 32 13.69 33.85 -4.55
C SER A 32 12.42 33.74 -5.42
N PRO A 33 12.26 34.56 -6.48
CA PRO A 33 10.99 34.63 -7.21
C PRO A 33 10.47 33.32 -7.78
N GLN A 34 11.35 32.37 -8.14
CA GLN A 34 10.92 31.06 -8.64
C GLN A 34 10.45 30.16 -7.49
N VAL A 35 11.31 29.95 -6.50
CA VAL A 35 11.05 29.11 -5.32
C VAL A 35 9.79 29.58 -4.58
N ALA A 36 9.67 30.88 -4.32
CA ALA A 36 8.50 31.46 -3.65
C ALA A 36 7.20 31.19 -4.40
N ARG A 37 7.23 31.28 -5.75
CA ARG A 37 6.06 31.00 -6.58
C ARG A 37 5.71 29.53 -6.60
N ASP A 38 6.71 28.65 -6.74
CA ASP A 38 6.51 27.21 -6.78
C ASP A 38 5.93 26.71 -5.43
N ILE A 39 6.50 27.14 -4.30
CA ILE A 39 5.99 26.82 -2.95
C ILE A 39 4.57 27.36 -2.75
N ALA A 40 4.31 28.63 -3.11
CA ALA A 40 2.98 29.21 -2.96
C ALA A 40 1.93 28.46 -3.80
N GLN A 41 2.26 28.14 -5.06
CA GLN A 41 1.36 27.40 -5.93
C GLN A 41 1.12 25.97 -5.44
N PHE A 42 2.13 25.30 -4.89
CA PHE A 42 1.96 23.98 -4.31
C PHE A 42 1.01 24.02 -3.11
N LYS A 43 1.27 24.91 -2.14
CA LYS A 43 0.42 25.04 -0.94
C LYS A 43 -1.02 25.43 -1.26
N GLU A 44 -1.24 26.31 -2.24
CA GLU A 44 -2.58 26.78 -2.62
C GLU A 44 -3.40 25.70 -3.35
N LYS A 45 -2.74 24.86 -4.16
CA LYS A 45 -3.45 23.99 -5.12
C LYS A 45 -3.47 22.52 -4.74
N ILE A 46 -2.55 22.06 -3.91
CA ILE A 46 -2.37 20.62 -3.67
C ILE A 46 -3.64 19.95 -3.12
N GLU A 47 -4.40 20.62 -2.26
CA GLU A 47 -5.66 20.08 -1.71
C GLU A 47 -6.69 19.68 -2.79
N GLY A 48 -6.63 20.36 -3.94
CA GLY A 48 -7.50 20.12 -5.09
C GLY A 48 -6.97 19.09 -6.09
N ILE A 49 -5.75 18.57 -5.92
CA ILE A 49 -5.16 17.58 -6.83
C ILE A 49 -5.54 16.18 -6.39
N LYS A 50 -6.30 15.47 -7.21
CA LYS A 50 -6.83 14.14 -6.94
C LYS A 50 -6.23 13.05 -7.81
N THR A 51 -5.65 13.42 -8.96
CA THR A 51 -5.10 12.47 -9.93
C THR A 51 -3.64 12.76 -10.31
N THR A 52 -2.95 11.74 -10.83
CA THR A 52 -1.60 11.88 -11.39
C THR A 52 -1.56 12.93 -12.51
N GLU A 53 -2.54 12.91 -13.41
CA GLU A 53 -2.63 13.84 -14.54
C GLU A 53 -2.70 15.31 -14.07
N GLU A 54 -3.52 15.60 -13.05
CA GLU A 54 -3.65 16.94 -12.48
C GLU A 54 -2.34 17.45 -11.85
N LEU A 55 -1.60 16.58 -11.15
CA LEU A 55 -0.28 16.92 -10.62
C LEU A 55 0.71 17.20 -11.76
N MET A 56 0.69 16.36 -12.78
CA MET A 56 1.62 16.42 -13.91
C MET A 56 1.38 17.63 -14.82
N ASP A 57 0.14 18.07 -14.98
CA ASP A 57 -0.21 19.24 -15.78
C ASP A 57 0.29 20.55 -15.16
N ASN A 58 0.48 20.57 -13.85
CA ASN A 58 1.07 21.72 -13.17
C ASN A 58 2.59 21.55 -12.97
N ARG A 59 3.37 22.06 -13.93
CA ARG A 59 4.84 21.99 -13.90
C ARG A 59 5.50 22.62 -12.66
N ALA A 60 4.88 23.61 -12.03
CA ALA A 60 5.40 24.17 -10.78
C ALA A 60 5.22 23.19 -9.62
N MET A 61 4.05 22.54 -9.54
CA MET A 61 3.78 21.53 -8.52
C MET A 61 4.62 20.28 -8.73
N LEU A 62 4.74 19.80 -9.96
CA LEU A 62 5.61 18.68 -10.29
C LEU A 62 7.07 18.95 -9.91
N ARG A 63 7.55 20.19 -10.08
CA ARG A 63 8.91 20.58 -9.63
C ARG A 63 9.06 20.48 -8.11
N VAL A 64 8.08 20.97 -7.36
CA VAL A 64 8.10 20.88 -5.89
C VAL A 64 8.03 19.43 -5.44
N ALA A 65 7.11 18.64 -6.01
CA ALA A 65 6.96 17.22 -5.72
C ALA A 65 8.26 16.47 -5.99
N LEU A 66 8.76 16.47 -7.24
CA LEU A 66 10.00 15.77 -7.59
C LEU A 66 11.20 16.28 -6.79
N GLY A 67 11.32 17.59 -6.62
CA GLY A 67 12.43 18.18 -5.89
C GLY A 67 12.42 17.85 -4.40
N ALA A 68 11.25 17.66 -3.77
CA ALA A 68 11.14 17.18 -2.39
C ALA A 68 11.69 15.75 -2.21
N PHE A 69 11.69 14.94 -3.26
CA PHE A 69 12.28 13.60 -3.28
C PHE A 69 13.66 13.55 -3.97
N GLY A 70 14.17 14.69 -4.46
CA GLY A 70 15.47 14.83 -5.13
C GLY A 70 15.50 14.22 -6.53
N LEU A 71 14.36 14.23 -7.20
CA LEU A 71 14.14 13.74 -8.56
C LEU A 71 14.05 14.91 -9.55
N ASP A 72 14.68 16.03 -9.23
CA ASP A 72 14.61 17.29 -10.01
C ASP A 72 15.01 17.11 -11.48
N ASP A 73 16.03 16.28 -11.71
CA ASP A 73 16.59 16.01 -13.04
C ASP A 73 15.60 15.25 -13.95
N ASP A 74 14.57 14.61 -13.37
CA ASP A 74 13.56 13.83 -14.09
C ASP A 74 12.30 14.63 -14.44
N ILE A 75 12.28 15.94 -14.20
CA ILE A 75 11.12 16.79 -14.50
C ILE A 75 10.67 16.72 -15.98
N ASP A 76 11.59 16.38 -16.89
CA ASP A 76 11.30 16.21 -18.31
C ASP A 76 10.95 14.76 -18.70
N ASN A 77 11.18 13.79 -17.80
CA ASN A 77 10.85 12.37 -17.98
C ASN A 77 9.37 12.07 -17.66
N ARG A 78 8.45 12.87 -18.21
CA ARG A 78 7.01 12.87 -17.85
C ARG A 78 6.38 11.48 -17.84
N ALA A 79 6.47 10.74 -18.95
CA ALA A 79 5.83 9.42 -19.07
C ALA A 79 6.40 8.37 -18.09
N PHE A 80 7.65 8.54 -17.66
CA PHE A 80 8.22 7.66 -16.65
C PHE A 80 7.68 8.00 -15.25
N ILE A 81 7.65 9.30 -14.91
CA ILE A 81 7.09 9.78 -13.65
C ILE A 81 5.59 9.46 -13.53
N GLU A 82 4.84 9.60 -14.62
CA GLU A 82 3.43 9.20 -14.69
C GLU A 82 3.24 7.74 -14.27
N ARG A 83 3.99 6.83 -14.91
CA ARG A 83 3.93 5.39 -14.59
C ARG A 83 4.40 5.05 -13.18
N VAL A 84 5.31 5.85 -12.62
CA VAL A 84 5.74 5.70 -11.22
C VAL A 84 4.58 6.09 -10.29
N LEU A 85 3.96 7.25 -10.51
CA LEU A 85 2.84 7.75 -9.71
C LEU A 85 1.54 6.93 -9.88
N GLU A 86 1.37 6.28 -11.03
CA GLU A 86 0.29 5.33 -11.33
C GLU A 86 0.62 3.89 -10.92
N SER A 87 1.78 3.62 -10.33
CA SER A 87 2.09 2.27 -9.87
C SER A 87 1.16 1.87 -8.72
N ASP A 88 0.55 0.70 -8.84
CA ASP A 88 -0.07 0.00 -7.71
C ASP A 88 1.05 -0.40 -6.73
N LEU A 89 1.09 0.23 -5.55
CA LEU A 89 2.14 -0.03 -4.56
C LEU A 89 1.94 -1.35 -3.82
N ASP A 90 0.75 -1.95 -3.91
CA ASP A 90 0.45 -3.27 -3.38
C ASP A 90 0.92 -4.39 -4.30
N ASP A 91 1.06 -4.12 -5.61
CA ASP A 91 1.68 -5.05 -6.54
C ASP A 91 3.20 -5.01 -6.38
N SER A 92 3.78 -6.05 -5.75
CA SER A 92 5.24 -6.22 -5.62
C SER A 92 6.01 -6.19 -6.95
N THR A 93 5.32 -6.41 -8.07
CA THR A 93 5.88 -6.37 -9.42
C THR A 93 5.69 -5.03 -10.14
N SER A 94 5.03 -4.06 -9.51
CA SER A 94 4.83 -2.72 -10.05
C SER A 94 6.15 -1.97 -10.24
N LEU A 95 6.10 -0.93 -11.09
CA LEU A 95 7.30 -0.19 -11.48
C LEU A 95 7.97 0.43 -10.26
N ALA A 96 7.23 1.17 -9.43
CA ALA A 96 7.75 1.81 -8.22
C ALA A 96 8.46 0.81 -7.29
N ASN A 97 7.87 -0.37 -7.05
CA ASN A 97 8.44 -1.42 -6.18
C ASN A 97 9.76 -1.99 -6.72
N ARG A 98 9.86 -2.17 -8.04
CA ARG A 98 11.01 -2.80 -8.70
C ARG A 98 12.17 -1.86 -8.96
N LEU A 99 11.97 -0.55 -8.87
CA LEU A 99 13.04 0.42 -9.08
C LEU A 99 14.12 0.26 -8.00
N ALA A 100 15.37 0.32 -8.45
CA ALA A 100 16.54 0.29 -7.59
C ALA A 100 16.65 1.59 -6.78
N ASP A 101 16.29 2.72 -7.41
CA ASP A 101 16.22 4.02 -6.74
C ASP A 101 14.89 4.16 -6.00
N LYS A 102 14.94 4.09 -4.68
CA LYS A 102 13.76 4.10 -3.81
C LYS A 102 13.11 5.47 -3.67
N ARG A 103 13.73 6.54 -4.19
CA ARG A 103 13.13 7.87 -4.19
C ARG A 103 11.87 7.94 -5.05
N TYR A 104 11.78 7.14 -6.10
CA TYR A 104 10.57 7.02 -6.92
C TYR A 104 9.44 6.29 -6.18
N PHE A 105 9.79 5.26 -5.41
CA PHE A 105 8.83 4.58 -4.55
C PHE A 105 8.28 5.53 -3.49
N ALA A 106 9.16 6.25 -2.79
CA ALA A 106 8.77 7.25 -1.79
C ALA A 106 7.89 8.38 -2.37
N LEU A 107 8.18 8.82 -3.61
CA LEU A 107 7.31 9.76 -4.32
C LEU A 107 5.93 9.14 -4.57
N ALA A 108 5.88 7.92 -5.11
CA ALA A 108 4.62 7.25 -5.39
C ALA A 108 3.82 6.98 -4.11
N GLU A 109 4.47 6.63 -3.00
CA GLU A 109 3.86 6.37 -1.69
C GLU A 109 3.34 7.64 -1.02
N ALA A 110 4.09 8.74 -1.06
CA ALA A 110 3.64 9.99 -0.46
C ALA A 110 2.37 10.55 -1.13
N PHE A 111 2.27 10.43 -2.47
CA PHE A 111 1.10 10.89 -3.20
C PHE A 111 0.00 9.83 -3.31
N ASN A 112 0.38 8.56 -3.44
CA ASN A 112 -0.43 7.34 -3.53
C ASN A 112 -1.67 7.46 -4.41
N PHE A 113 -1.52 7.84 -5.69
CA PHE A 113 -2.68 8.12 -6.55
C PHE A 113 -3.62 6.94 -6.78
N GLN A 114 -3.12 5.70 -6.65
CA GLN A 114 -3.86 4.46 -6.90
C GLN A 114 -4.29 3.69 -5.64
N GLY A 115 -3.81 4.07 -4.45
CA GLY A 115 -4.15 3.36 -3.20
C GLY A 115 -5.34 3.97 -2.47
N ASP A 116 -6.07 3.13 -1.73
CA ASP A 116 -7.28 3.50 -0.99
C ASP A 116 -6.99 4.42 0.21
N ASP A 117 -5.78 4.37 0.76
CA ASP A 117 -5.34 5.17 1.92
C ASP A 117 -5.06 6.65 1.57
N GLY A 118 -5.03 7.02 0.29
CA GLY A 118 -4.74 8.37 -0.16
C GLY A 118 -3.31 8.85 0.18
N PRO A 119 -3.04 10.17 0.07
CA PRO A 119 -1.71 10.74 0.31
C PRO A 119 -1.24 10.56 1.75
N GLN A 120 0.03 10.19 1.96
CA GLN A 120 0.59 9.90 3.28
C GLN A 120 1.59 10.98 3.74
N LEU A 121 1.58 11.30 5.04
CA LEU A 121 2.46 12.32 5.64
C LEU A 121 3.83 11.78 6.05
N ASP A 122 4.03 10.46 6.02
CA ASP A 122 5.27 9.80 6.41
C ASP A 122 6.33 9.97 5.32
N ILE A 123 6.72 11.23 5.08
CA ILE A 123 7.84 11.63 4.23
C ILE A 123 9.15 11.66 5.06
N GLU A 124 9.16 11.03 6.24
CA GLU A 124 10.37 10.82 7.05
C GLU A 124 10.93 9.40 6.96
N ASP A 125 10.17 8.44 6.43
CA ASP A 125 10.61 7.05 6.32
C ASP A 125 10.64 6.67 4.84
N THR A 126 11.81 6.28 4.33
CA THR A 126 11.97 5.85 2.90
C THR A 126 12.10 4.34 2.76
N SER A 127 11.38 3.59 3.61
CA SER A 127 11.36 2.13 3.58
C SER A 127 10.03 1.55 4.08
N PRO A 128 9.59 0.38 3.60
CA PRO A 128 8.32 -0.22 4.01
C PRO A 128 8.36 -0.51 5.51
N ASP A 129 7.53 0.18 6.26
CA ASP A 129 7.15 -0.20 7.61
C ASP A 129 6.69 -1.66 7.61
N ILE A 130 6.97 -2.41 8.68
CA ILE A 130 6.34 -3.72 8.90
C ILE A 130 4.82 -3.53 8.86
N SER A 131 4.28 -2.41 9.33
CA SER A 131 2.86 -2.06 9.16
C SER A 131 2.47 -1.91 7.69
N GLY A 132 3.36 -1.39 6.84
CA GLY A 132 3.20 -1.35 5.38
C GLY A 132 3.27 -2.74 4.73
N GLN A 133 4.14 -3.63 5.20
CA GLN A 133 4.16 -5.03 4.74
C GLN A 133 2.92 -5.81 5.18
N LEU A 134 2.40 -5.54 6.38
CA LEU A 134 1.16 -6.12 6.90
C LEU A 134 -0.07 -5.58 6.17
N ALA A 135 -0.09 -4.30 5.77
CA ALA A 135 -1.16 -3.68 4.99
C ALA A 135 -1.25 -4.22 3.54
N ARG A 136 -0.10 -4.57 2.94
CA ARG A 136 0.01 -5.09 1.55
C ARG A 136 -0.45 -6.53 1.35
N LEU A 137 -0.71 -7.27 2.43
CA LEU A 137 -1.21 -8.64 2.31
C LEU A 137 -2.64 -8.58 1.79
N LYS A 138 -2.92 -9.19 0.62
CA LYS A 138 -4.27 -9.20 0.03
C LYS A 138 -5.03 -10.48 0.39
N THR A 139 -4.29 -11.57 0.60
CA THR A 139 -4.83 -12.89 0.93
C THR A 139 -4.12 -13.50 2.12
N SER A 140 -4.76 -14.46 2.79
CA SER A 140 -4.09 -15.23 3.84
C SER A 140 -2.88 -16.00 3.29
N ASP A 141 -2.89 -16.39 2.02
CA ASP A 141 -1.77 -17.12 1.39
C ASP A 141 -0.52 -16.24 1.27
N ASP A 142 -0.67 -14.93 1.11
CA ASP A 142 0.45 -13.98 1.09
C ASP A 142 1.18 -13.99 2.45
N LEU A 143 0.42 -13.98 3.55
CA LEU A 143 0.98 -14.05 4.90
C LEU A 143 1.58 -15.42 5.18
N LEU A 144 0.90 -16.49 4.79
CA LEU A 144 1.31 -17.87 5.10
C LEU A 144 2.55 -18.32 4.34
N THR A 145 2.79 -17.79 3.14
CA THR A 145 3.96 -18.10 2.34
C THR A 145 5.19 -17.30 2.75
N ASP A 146 5.02 -16.12 3.36
CA ASP A 146 6.11 -15.36 3.98
C ASP A 146 6.41 -15.87 5.40
N GLY A 147 7.22 -16.94 5.48
CA GLY A 147 7.57 -17.58 6.74
C GLY A 147 8.20 -16.66 7.81
N PRO A 148 9.11 -15.72 7.46
CA PRO A 148 9.59 -14.71 8.41
C PRO A 148 8.48 -13.77 8.92
N LEU A 149 7.65 -13.23 8.03
CA LEU A 149 6.56 -12.31 8.39
C LEU A 149 5.48 -13.01 9.24
N LEU A 150 5.06 -14.22 8.82
CA LEU A 150 4.14 -15.06 9.58
C LEU A 150 4.62 -15.31 11.01
N ARG A 151 5.92 -15.62 11.19
CA ARG A 151 6.48 -15.86 12.52
C ARG A 151 6.52 -14.60 13.36
N ALA A 152 6.83 -13.45 12.78
CA ALA A 152 6.83 -12.17 13.48
C ALA A 152 5.40 -11.77 13.91
N ALA A 153 4.44 -11.91 12.99
CA ALA A 153 3.02 -11.72 13.24
C ALA A 153 2.52 -12.63 14.38
N LEU A 154 2.73 -13.94 14.29
CA LEU A 154 2.31 -14.88 15.33
C LEU A 154 3.00 -14.65 16.68
N ASP A 155 4.24 -14.16 16.70
CA ASP A 155 4.95 -13.85 17.95
C ASP A 155 4.26 -12.72 18.72
N SER A 156 3.74 -11.70 18.00
CA SER A 156 3.05 -10.55 18.61
C SER A 156 1.77 -10.95 19.38
N PHE A 157 1.13 -12.07 19.00
CA PHE A 157 -0.04 -12.63 19.68
C PHE A 157 0.32 -13.84 20.58
N GLY A 158 1.60 -14.18 20.72
CA GLY A 158 2.05 -15.34 21.49
C GLY A 158 1.60 -16.68 20.91
N LEU A 159 1.41 -16.76 19.59
CA LEU A 159 0.97 -17.92 18.81
C LEU A 159 2.11 -18.58 18.02
N LYS A 160 3.37 -18.19 18.28
CA LYS A 160 4.57 -18.64 17.55
C LYS A 160 4.71 -20.16 17.41
N SER A 161 4.21 -20.94 18.37
CA SER A 161 4.21 -22.41 18.32
C SER A 161 3.39 -22.99 17.15
N ASN A 162 2.44 -22.21 16.62
CA ASN A 162 1.49 -22.64 15.61
C ASN A 162 1.95 -22.33 14.19
N ALA A 163 3.12 -21.69 14.00
CA ALA A 163 3.65 -21.30 12.70
C ALA A 163 3.88 -22.47 11.72
N GLY A 164 3.85 -23.73 12.19
CA GLY A 164 3.95 -24.92 11.35
C GLY A 164 2.62 -25.49 10.88
N ASP A 165 1.49 -25.02 11.41
CA ASP A 165 0.15 -25.53 11.09
C ASP A 165 -0.56 -24.60 10.09
N VAL A 166 -0.05 -24.60 8.86
CA VAL A 166 -0.46 -23.68 7.79
C VAL A 166 -1.95 -23.80 7.46
N PHE A 167 -2.49 -25.02 7.47
CA PHE A 167 -3.91 -25.26 7.17
C PHE A 167 -4.83 -24.68 8.24
N PHE A 168 -4.50 -24.91 9.51
CA PHE A 168 -5.24 -24.33 10.63
C PHE A 168 -5.17 -22.80 10.61
N LEU A 169 -3.98 -22.22 10.38
CA LEU A 169 -3.81 -20.77 10.33
C LEU A 169 -4.55 -20.14 9.15
N LYS A 170 -4.64 -20.83 8.01
CA LYS A 170 -5.47 -20.38 6.88
C LYS A 170 -6.94 -20.29 7.27
N GLN A 171 -7.50 -21.34 7.88
CA GLN A 171 -8.88 -21.32 8.37
C GLN A 171 -9.14 -20.25 9.42
N VAL A 172 -8.15 -19.92 10.25
CA VAL A 172 -8.25 -18.80 11.21
C VAL A 172 -8.29 -17.46 10.48
N LEU A 173 -7.35 -17.23 9.56
CA LEU A 173 -7.17 -15.97 8.83
C LEU A 173 -8.31 -15.65 7.84
N GLU A 174 -8.90 -16.67 7.24
CA GLU A 174 -10.05 -16.53 6.32
C GLU A 174 -11.40 -16.55 7.06
N SER A 175 -11.41 -16.69 8.39
CA SER A 175 -12.63 -16.76 9.19
C SER A 175 -13.38 -15.43 9.20
N ASP A 176 -14.69 -15.47 8.96
CA ASP A 176 -15.57 -14.30 9.09
C ASP A 176 -15.79 -13.95 10.57
N LEU A 177 -15.08 -12.97 11.09
CA LEU A 177 -15.18 -12.61 12.51
C LEU A 177 -16.51 -11.94 12.88
N ALA A 178 -17.27 -11.47 11.90
CA ALA A 178 -18.62 -10.96 12.13
C ALA A 178 -19.64 -12.09 12.41
N ASP A 179 -19.36 -13.33 11.98
CA ASP A 179 -20.18 -14.50 12.28
C ASP A 179 -19.73 -15.15 13.61
N PRO A 180 -20.57 -15.15 14.68
CA PRO A 180 -20.24 -15.82 15.94
C PRO A 180 -20.04 -17.34 15.81
N GLY A 181 -20.54 -17.93 14.72
CA GLY A 181 -20.35 -19.33 14.35
C GLY A 181 -19.06 -19.60 13.55
N SER A 182 -18.26 -18.60 13.21
CA SER A 182 -17.08 -18.79 12.37
C SER A 182 -15.95 -19.56 13.07
N PHE A 183 -15.05 -20.14 12.27
CA PHE A 183 -14.00 -21.02 12.76
C PHE A 183 -13.19 -20.37 13.89
N ALA A 184 -12.70 -19.15 13.69
CA ALA A 184 -11.92 -18.43 14.69
C ALA A 184 -12.74 -18.08 15.94
N ASN A 185 -14.04 -17.75 15.81
CA ASN A 185 -14.93 -17.45 16.93
C ASN A 185 -15.34 -18.68 17.75
N GLN A 186 -15.29 -19.87 17.16
CA GLN A 186 -15.55 -21.14 17.86
C GLN A 186 -14.33 -21.69 18.61
N LEU A 187 -13.12 -21.15 18.37
CA LEU A 187 -11.92 -21.60 19.05
C LEU A 187 -11.91 -21.16 20.52
N SER A 188 -11.46 -22.05 21.41
CA SER A 188 -11.36 -21.77 22.83
C SER A 188 -10.23 -20.78 23.21
N ASP A 189 -9.33 -20.46 22.28
CA ASP A 189 -8.24 -19.49 22.45
C ASP A 189 -8.54 -18.24 21.63
N THR A 190 -8.95 -17.15 22.30
CA THR A 190 -9.45 -15.92 21.66
C THR A 190 -8.41 -15.20 20.83
N ARG A 191 -7.13 -15.51 21.04
CA ARG A 191 -6.00 -14.91 20.32
C ARG A 191 -6.03 -15.23 18.82
N TYR A 192 -6.70 -16.30 18.40
CA TYR A 192 -6.89 -16.60 16.98
C TYR A 192 -7.90 -15.68 16.30
N ALA A 193 -8.98 -15.31 17.01
CA ALA A 193 -9.90 -14.29 16.52
C ALA A 193 -9.20 -12.92 16.45
N GLU A 194 -8.49 -12.53 17.51
CA GLU A 194 -7.69 -11.30 17.55
C GLU A 194 -6.61 -11.27 16.45
N PHE A 195 -5.94 -12.40 16.21
CA PHE A 195 -4.97 -12.54 15.13
C PHE A 195 -5.62 -12.34 13.76
N SER A 196 -6.76 -12.99 13.50
CA SER A 196 -7.49 -12.85 12.24
C SER A 196 -8.01 -11.42 12.02
N GLU A 197 -8.46 -10.76 13.09
CA GLU A 197 -9.03 -9.40 13.07
C GLU A 197 -8.02 -8.38 12.57
N VAL A 198 -6.76 -8.53 13.00
CA VAL A 198 -5.67 -7.63 12.63
C VAL A 198 -5.32 -7.67 11.15
N PHE A 199 -5.57 -8.78 10.46
CA PHE A 199 -5.26 -8.92 9.04
C PHE A 199 -6.46 -8.71 8.12
N GLY A 200 -7.69 -8.95 8.62
CA GLY A 200 -8.92 -8.67 7.89
C GLY A 200 -9.08 -9.43 6.56
N PHE A 201 -8.36 -10.55 6.34
CA PHE A 201 -8.47 -11.29 5.09
C PHE A 201 -9.87 -11.85 4.86
N GLY A 202 -10.60 -12.18 5.93
CA GLY A 202 -12.01 -12.55 5.84
C GLY A 202 -12.87 -11.49 5.12
N GLU A 203 -12.55 -10.20 5.26
CA GLU A 203 -13.26 -9.12 4.55
C GLU A 203 -12.81 -8.99 3.08
N LYS A 204 -11.51 -9.21 2.81
CA LYS A 204 -10.98 -9.17 1.43
C LYS A 204 -11.48 -10.35 0.58
N VAL A 205 -11.69 -11.51 1.19
CA VAL A 205 -12.37 -12.65 0.55
C VAL A 205 -13.81 -12.26 0.16
N LYS A 206 -14.54 -11.55 1.03
CA LYS A 206 -15.89 -11.02 0.72
C LYS A 206 -15.91 -10.04 -0.45
N ALA A 207 -14.88 -9.21 -0.64
CA ALA A 207 -14.81 -8.28 -1.78
C ALA A 207 -14.76 -9.01 -3.15
N ASN A 208 -14.10 -10.18 -3.20
CA ASN A 208 -14.11 -11.08 -4.37
C ASN A 208 -15.43 -11.84 -4.54
N GLU A 209 -16.33 -11.78 -3.56
CA GLU A 209 -17.67 -12.39 -3.57
C GLU A 209 -18.77 -11.36 -3.88
N SER A 210 -18.41 -10.13 -4.28
CA SER A 210 -19.37 -9.07 -4.59
C SER A 210 -20.26 -9.38 -5.80
N ILE A 211 -21.44 -8.75 -5.85
CA ILE A 211 -22.35 -8.89 -7.01
C ILE A 211 -21.70 -8.50 -8.34
N THR A 212 -20.75 -7.57 -8.34
CA THR A 212 -20.05 -7.11 -9.54
C THR A 212 -19.04 -8.14 -10.02
N ALA A 213 -18.25 -8.71 -9.11
CA ALA A 213 -17.31 -9.78 -9.44
C ALA A 213 -18.05 -11.02 -9.98
N PHE A 214 -19.15 -11.40 -9.35
CA PHE A 214 -20.02 -12.47 -9.81
C PHE A 214 -20.59 -12.19 -11.20
N ALA A 215 -21.14 -10.99 -11.44
CA ALA A 215 -21.73 -10.65 -12.73
C ALA A 215 -20.71 -10.66 -13.87
N GLN A 216 -19.51 -10.14 -13.65
CA GLN A 216 -18.41 -10.19 -14.62
C GLN A 216 -17.98 -11.63 -14.94
N LEU A 217 -17.93 -12.48 -13.91
CA LEU A 217 -17.56 -13.89 -14.08
C LEU A 217 -18.59 -14.66 -14.92
N PHE A 218 -19.88 -14.35 -14.74
CA PHE A 218 -20.98 -14.98 -15.48
C PHE A 218 -21.30 -14.30 -16.83
N GLU A 219 -20.59 -13.22 -17.19
CA GLU A 219 -20.81 -12.51 -18.44
C GLU A 219 -20.61 -13.45 -19.65
N GLY A 220 -21.65 -13.59 -20.45
CA GLY A 220 -21.66 -14.44 -21.65
C GLY A 220 -21.56 -15.95 -21.38
N GLN A 221 -21.70 -16.41 -20.13
CA GLN A 221 -21.59 -17.84 -19.80
C GLN A 221 -22.93 -18.60 -19.90
N PHE A 222 -24.07 -17.91 -19.77
CA PHE A 222 -25.39 -18.55 -19.69
C PHE A 222 -25.79 -19.37 -20.92
N ASP A 223 -25.30 -19.02 -22.12
CA ASP A 223 -25.47 -19.84 -23.33
C ASP A 223 -24.93 -21.28 -23.13
N GLY A 224 -23.86 -21.44 -22.36
CA GLY A 224 -23.24 -22.72 -22.03
C GLY A 224 -23.79 -23.38 -20.77
N LEU A 225 -24.62 -22.70 -19.99
CA LEU A 225 -25.20 -23.20 -18.73
C LEU A 225 -26.67 -23.56 -18.94
N GLN A 226 -26.93 -24.69 -19.60
CA GLN A 226 -28.30 -25.12 -19.94
C GLN A 226 -28.88 -26.10 -18.91
N THR A 227 -28.01 -26.78 -18.17
CA THR A 227 -28.36 -27.81 -17.17
C THR A 227 -27.65 -27.54 -15.85
N ALA A 228 -28.14 -28.16 -14.78
CA ALA A 228 -27.50 -28.06 -13.47
C ALA A 228 -26.09 -28.67 -13.49
N GLU A 229 -25.90 -29.72 -14.29
CA GLU A 229 -24.62 -30.37 -14.53
C GLU A 229 -23.62 -29.41 -15.19
N ASP A 230 -24.04 -28.59 -16.16
CA ASP A 230 -23.16 -27.61 -16.81
C ASP A 230 -22.59 -26.59 -15.80
N LEU A 231 -23.40 -26.17 -14.83
CA LEU A 231 -22.94 -25.29 -13.74
C LEU A 231 -21.98 -26.04 -12.81
N VAL A 232 -22.38 -27.21 -12.32
CA VAL A 232 -21.62 -27.98 -11.31
C VAL A 232 -20.28 -28.50 -11.86
N GLU A 233 -20.20 -28.85 -13.14
CA GLU A 233 -18.94 -29.26 -13.79
C GLU A 233 -17.96 -28.10 -14.01
N ASN A 234 -18.45 -26.86 -14.04
CA ASN A 234 -17.60 -25.67 -14.12
C ASN A 234 -17.21 -25.23 -12.70
N GLU A 235 -16.09 -25.77 -12.20
CA GLU A 235 -15.60 -25.53 -10.83
C GLU A 235 -15.61 -24.04 -10.42
N VAL A 236 -15.18 -23.15 -11.32
CA VAL A 236 -15.11 -21.70 -11.05
C VAL A 236 -16.50 -21.08 -10.91
N LEU A 237 -17.42 -21.38 -11.84
CA LEU A 237 -18.78 -20.84 -11.80
C LEU A 237 -19.61 -21.46 -10.67
N PHE A 238 -19.40 -22.75 -10.41
CA PHE A 238 -20.06 -23.45 -9.32
C PHE A 238 -19.64 -22.90 -7.96
N GLU A 239 -18.34 -22.75 -7.72
CA GLU A 239 -17.82 -22.17 -6.48
C GLU A 239 -18.31 -20.74 -6.28
N ALA A 240 -18.29 -19.91 -7.33
CA ALA A 240 -18.82 -18.55 -7.27
C ALA A 240 -20.32 -18.50 -6.99
N ALA A 241 -21.11 -19.43 -7.56
CA ALA A 241 -22.53 -19.54 -7.26
C ALA A 241 -22.79 -19.99 -5.81
N LEU A 242 -22.06 -20.98 -5.31
CA LEU A 242 -22.18 -21.41 -3.91
C LEU A 242 -21.82 -20.27 -2.93
N LYS A 243 -20.72 -19.57 -3.19
CA LYS A 243 -20.29 -18.38 -2.42
C LYS A 243 -21.36 -17.32 -2.37
N MET A 244 -21.93 -16.99 -3.53
CA MET A 244 -22.96 -15.97 -3.63
C MET A 244 -24.21 -16.30 -2.80
N PHE A 245 -24.54 -17.58 -2.60
CA PHE A 245 -25.64 -18.02 -1.73
C PHE A 245 -25.19 -18.41 -0.31
N ASN A 246 -23.91 -18.23 0.04
CA ASN A 246 -23.31 -18.61 1.32
C ASN A 246 -23.47 -20.13 1.62
N LEU A 247 -23.30 -20.95 0.57
CA LEU A 247 -23.44 -22.42 0.56
C LEU A 247 -22.11 -23.13 0.20
N ASP A 248 -20.98 -22.48 0.50
CA ASP A 248 -19.61 -22.88 0.13
C ASP A 248 -19.27 -24.34 0.44
N ASN A 249 -19.73 -24.82 1.58
CA ASN A 249 -19.48 -26.18 2.05
C ASN A 249 -20.08 -27.25 1.12
N GLU A 250 -21.05 -26.89 0.28
CA GLU A 250 -21.68 -27.81 -0.67
C GLU A 250 -20.83 -28.07 -1.92
N VAL A 251 -19.67 -27.41 -2.06
CA VAL A 251 -18.69 -27.70 -3.12
C VAL A 251 -18.24 -29.17 -3.09
N TYR A 252 -18.28 -29.80 -1.91
CA TYR A 252 -17.93 -31.21 -1.72
C TYR A 252 -19.10 -32.18 -1.95
N ARG A 253 -20.28 -31.66 -2.27
CA ARG A 253 -21.51 -32.45 -2.50
C ARG A 253 -22.16 -32.09 -3.85
N PRO A 254 -21.42 -32.18 -4.98
CA PRO A 254 -21.90 -31.75 -6.29
C PRO A 254 -23.18 -32.49 -6.72
N ASP A 255 -23.26 -33.81 -6.51
CA ASP A 255 -24.46 -34.61 -6.84
C ASP A 255 -25.72 -34.13 -6.11
N PHE A 256 -25.57 -33.75 -4.84
CA PHE A 256 -26.67 -33.19 -4.05
C PHE A 256 -27.09 -31.82 -4.58
N MET A 257 -26.15 -30.99 -5.01
CA MET A 257 -26.46 -29.69 -5.59
C MET A 257 -27.14 -29.82 -6.95
N VAL A 258 -26.81 -30.83 -7.76
CA VAL A 258 -27.59 -31.16 -8.98
C VAL A 258 -29.05 -31.49 -8.62
N ASP A 259 -29.28 -32.32 -7.61
CA ASP A 259 -30.63 -32.67 -7.14
C ASP A 259 -31.40 -31.44 -6.61
N VAL A 260 -30.72 -30.53 -5.91
CA VAL A 260 -31.31 -29.27 -5.45
C VAL A 260 -31.69 -28.37 -6.63
N LEU A 261 -30.75 -28.12 -7.54
CA LEU A 261 -30.91 -27.18 -8.65
C LEU A 261 -31.96 -27.63 -9.68
N THR A 262 -32.23 -28.93 -9.75
CA THR A 262 -33.27 -29.52 -10.62
C THR A 262 -34.62 -29.75 -9.93
N SER A 263 -34.75 -29.37 -8.66
CA SER A 263 -35.97 -29.60 -7.87
C SER A 263 -37.21 -28.89 -8.43
N ASP A 264 -38.34 -29.59 -8.47
CA ASP A 264 -39.65 -28.97 -8.69
C ASP A 264 -40.06 -28.20 -7.43
N LEU A 265 -39.92 -26.87 -7.47
CA LEU A 265 -40.21 -26.02 -6.32
C LEU A 265 -41.71 -25.96 -5.98
N SER A 266 -42.60 -26.43 -6.86
CA SER A 266 -44.03 -26.56 -6.56
C SER A 266 -44.37 -27.80 -5.72
N ASP A 267 -43.48 -28.80 -5.70
CA ASP A 267 -43.61 -29.98 -4.84
C ASP A 267 -42.94 -29.71 -3.49
N ALA A 268 -43.75 -29.68 -2.42
CA ALA A 268 -43.26 -29.49 -1.06
C ALA A 268 -42.30 -30.61 -0.59
N ALA A 269 -42.24 -31.75 -1.29
CA ALA A 269 -41.32 -32.85 -1.00
C ALA A 269 -40.04 -32.84 -1.87
N SER A 270 -39.85 -31.84 -2.74
CA SER A 270 -38.64 -31.74 -3.56
C SER A 270 -37.38 -31.55 -2.72
N VAL A 271 -36.21 -31.88 -3.27
CA VAL A 271 -34.95 -31.91 -2.51
C VAL A 271 -34.63 -30.54 -1.93
N ALA A 272 -34.84 -29.46 -2.71
CA ALA A 272 -34.71 -28.09 -2.24
C ALA A 272 -35.70 -27.75 -1.10
N ASN A 273 -36.99 -28.05 -1.27
CA ASN A 273 -38.03 -27.77 -0.26
C ASN A 273 -37.89 -28.63 1.02
N ALA A 274 -37.26 -29.79 0.93
CA ALA A 274 -37.01 -30.67 2.07
C ALA A 274 -35.90 -30.16 2.99
N GLN A 275 -35.09 -29.18 2.56
CA GLN A 275 -34.07 -28.57 3.41
C GLN A 275 -34.69 -27.56 4.36
N ASN A 276 -34.13 -27.45 5.58
CA ASN A 276 -34.55 -26.43 6.53
C ASN A 276 -34.04 -25.04 6.15
N ASP A 277 -32.96 -24.99 5.37
CA ASP A 277 -32.30 -23.77 4.94
C ASP A 277 -32.94 -23.27 3.63
N PRO A 278 -33.58 -22.08 3.65
CA PRO A 278 -34.28 -21.54 2.49
C PRO A 278 -33.36 -21.14 1.32
N ARG A 279 -32.04 -21.07 1.54
CA ARG A 279 -31.06 -20.68 0.51
C ARG A 279 -30.95 -21.70 -0.61
N TYR A 280 -31.22 -22.97 -0.34
CA TYR A 280 -31.29 -24.02 -1.39
C TYR A 280 -32.42 -23.76 -2.39
N VAL A 281 -33.59 -23.33 -1.90
CA VAL A 281 -34.72 -22.95 -2.75
C VAL A 281 -34.38 -21.69 -3.53
N ALA A 282 -33.81 -20.68 -2.86
CA ALA A 282 -33.39 -19.43 -3.51
C ALA A 282 -32.39 -19.68 -4.65
N MET A 283 -31.38 -20.53 -4.44
CA MET A 283 -30.40 -20.87 -5.47
C MET A 283 -31.03 -21.64 -6.64
N ALA A 284 -31.91 -22.60 -6.37
CA ALA A 284 -32.65 -23.31 -7.42
C ALA A 284 -33.56 -22.37 -8.23
N GLU A 285 -34.19 -21.39 -7.57
CA GLU A 285 -35.05 -20.36 -8.20
C GLU A 285 -34.26 -19.27 -8.92
N ALA A 286 -32.98 -19.05 -8.57
CA ALA A 286 -32.11 -18.14 -9.29
C ALA A 286 -31.72 -18.72 -10.66
N PHE A 287 -31.24 -19.96 -10.70
CA PHE A 287 -30.71 -20.58 -11.93
C PHE A 287 -31.79 -21.26 -12.79
N GLU A 288 -32.83 -21.79 -12.15
CA GLU A 288 -34.05 -22.26 -12.82
C GLU A 288 -33.86 -23.44 -13.79
N PHE A 289 -32.90 -24.33 -13.53
CA PHE A 289 -32.65 -25.53 -14.32
C PHE A 289 -33.80 -26.55 -14.30
N TYR A 290 -34.69 -26.46 -13.30
CA TYR A 290 -35.92 -27.26 -13.24
C TYR A 290 -36.91 -26.97 -14.38
N ARG A 291 -36.69 -25.89 -15.15
CA ARG A 291 -37.42 -25.57 -16.38
C ARG A 291 -37.03 -26.51 -17.53
N THR A 292 -37.11 -27.82 -17.32
CA THR A 292 -36.89 -28.80 -18.40
C THR A 292 -38.09 -28.81 -19.38
N PRO A 293 -37.85 -29.04 -20.69
CA PRO A 293 -38.57 -28.30 -21.72
C PRO A 293 -39.77 -29.05 -22.30
N ALA A 294 -40.86 -28.33 -22.53
CA ALA A 294 -41.77 -28.64 -23.65
C ALA A 294 -41.35 -27.93 -24.96
N VAL A 295 -40.30 -27.08 -24.93
CA VAL A 295 -39.89 -26.16 -26.02
C VAL A 295 -38.36 -26.16 -26.15
N ALA A 296 -37.80 -25.87 -27.33
CA ALA A 296 -36.34 -25.85 -27.53
C ALA A 296 -35.62 -24.83 -26.61
N PRO A 297 -34.39 -25.13 -26.12
CA PRO A 297 -33.62 -24.27 -25.20
C PRO A 297 -33.52 -22.81 -25.64
N ASP A 298 -33.26 -22.58 -26.93
CA ASP A 298 -33.10 -21.26 -27.57
C ASP A 298 -34.37 -20.36 -27.54
N THR A 299 -35.45 -20.80 -26.89
CA THR A 299 -36.73 -20.07 -26.79
C THR A 299 -37.17 -19.79 -25.35
N LEU A 300 -36.40 -20.26 -24.36
CA LEU A 300 -36.68 -19.99 -22.95
C LEU A 300 -36.32 -18.53 -22.63
N PRO A 301 -37.14 -17.84 -21.80
CA PRO A 301 -36.75 -16.54 -21.30
C PRO A 301 -35.52 -16.66 -20.39
N PRO A 302 -34.69 -15.60 -20.28
CA PRO A 302 -33.54 -15.58 -19.38
C PRO A 302 -33.88 -16.02 -17.96
N SER A 303 -32.94 -16.72 -17.33
CA SER A 303 -33.07 -17.12 -15.92
C SER A 303 -33.07 -15.90 -15.00
N THR A 304 -33.47 -16.08 -13.74
CA THR A 304 -33.37 -15.02 -12.74
C THR A 304 -31.92 -14.61 -12.50
N ALA A 305 -30.99 -15.56 -12.50
CA ALA A 305 -29.55 -15.34 -12.43
C ALA A 305 -29.03 -14.53 -13.63
N GLU A 306 -29.46 -14.87 -14.84
CA GLU A 306 -29.07 -14.15 -16.06
C GLU A 306 -29.57 -12.70 -16.03
N LYS A 307 -30.85 -12.47 -15.67
CA LYS A 307 -31.40 -11.12 -15.51
C LYS A 307 -30.69 -10.30 -14.43
N PHE A 308 -30.25 -10.96 -13.36
CA PHE A 308 -29.49 -10.32 -12.31
C PHE A 308 -28.11 -9.88 -12.81
N VAL A 309 -27.39 -10.77 -13.52
CA VAL A 309 -26.10 -10.44 -14.14
C VAL A 309 -26.25 -9.30 -15.14
N GLU A 310 -27.24 -9.36 -16.02
CA GLU A 310 -27.57 -8.26 -16.95
C GLU A 310 -27.84 -6.94 -16.21
N ALA A 311 -28.65 -6.96 -15.15
CA ALA A 311 -28.99 -5.77 -14.39
C ALA A 311 -27.78 -5.15 -13.64
N VAL A 312 -26.80 -5.97 -13.25
CA VAL A 312 -25.55 -5.49 -12.64
C VAL A 312 -24.62 -4.88 -13.69
N LEU A 313 -24.47 -5.54 -14.85
CA LEU A 313 -23.54 -5.12 -15.91
C LEU A 313 -24.04 -3.91 -16.73
N ASP A 314 -25.35 -3.74 -16.87
CA ASP A 314 -25.98 -2.62 -17.61
C ASP A 314 -25.86 -1.26 -16.91
N ARG A 315 -25.19 -1.19 -15.75
CA ARG A 315 -25.09 0.04 -14.96
C ARG A 315 -24.02 0.98 -15.51
N ASP A 316 -24.43 2.22 -15.78
CA ASP A 316 -23.51 3.31 -16.11
C ASP A 316 -22.77 3.87 -14.88
N THR A 317 -23.31 3.65 -13.68
CA THR A 317 -22.77 4.17 -12.41
C THR A 317 -22.60 3.08 -11.37
N PRO A 318 -21.43 2.99 -10.69
CA PRO A 318 -21.23 2.02 -9.61
C PRO A 318 -22.18 2.28 -8.44
N LEU A 319 -22.43 1.24 -7.65
CA LEU A 319 -23.12 1.37 -6.36
C LEU A 319 -22.15 2.00 -5.34
N GLN A 320 -22.53 3.10 -4.72
CA GLN A 320 -21.71 3.79 -3.71
C GLN A 320 -22.30 3.68 -2.31
N GLU A 321 -23.63 3.72 -2.18
CA GLU A 321 -24.31 3.60 -0.89
C GLU A 321 -25.53 2.67 -0.96
N PRO A 322 -25.99 2.09 0.17
CA PRO A 322 -27.17 1.23 0.20
C PRO A 322 -28.39 1.81 -0.51
N GLY A 323 -28.58 3.13 -0.43
CA GLY A 323 -29.65 3.85 -1.12
C GLY A 323 -29.66 3.66 -2.64
N ASP A 324 -28.49 3.52 -3.27
CA ASP A 324 -28.36 3.37 -4.72
C ASP A 324 -29.08 2.11 -5.23
N LEU A 325 -29.01 1.02 -4.48
CA LEU A 325 -29.74 -0.21 -4.81
C LEU A 325 -31.25 0.05 -4.87
N PHE A 326 -31.80 0.76 -3.90
CA PHE A 326 -33.25 0.96 -3.79
C PHE A 326 -33.79 2.04 -4.73
N THR A 327 -32.93 2.93 -5.23
CA THR A 327 -33.29 3.90 -6.26
C THR A 327 -33.23 3.30 -7.67
N ASP A 328 -32.33 2.33 -7.90
CA ASP A 328 -32.29 1.51 -9.10
C ASP A 328 -33.34 0.40 -9.05
N PHE A 329 -34.56 0.71 -9.49
CA PHE A 329 -35.67 -0.24 -9.44
C PHE A 329 -35.39 -1.54 -10.22
N ARG A 330 -34.60 -1.48 -11.31
CA ARG A 330 -34.30 -2.69 -12.09
C ARG A 330 -33.37 -3.60 -11.31
N LEU A 331 -32.28 -3.06 -10.80
CA LEU A 331 -31.35 -3.82 -9.98
C LEU A 331 -32.02 -4.33 -8.72
N PHE A 332 -32.76 -3.50 -7.99
CA PHE A 332 -33.46 -3.90 -6.77
C PHE A 332 -34.36 -5.12 -6.99
N ILE A 333 -35.16 -5.13 -8.06
CA ILE A 333 -36.03 -6.26 -8.37
C ILE A 333 -35.23 -7.49 -8.79
N ALA A 334 -34.20 -7.32 -9.61
CA ALA A 334 -33.36 -8.43 -10.06
C ALA A 334 -32.62 -9.08 -8.87
N THR A 335 -32.01 -8.28 -7.99
CA THR A 335 -31.38 -8.72 -6.74
C THR A 335 -32.39 -9.39 -5.81
N SER A 336 -33.58 -8.81 -5.63
CA SER A 336 -34.60 -9.39 -4.74
C SER A 336 -35.06 -10.74 -5.25
N ASN A 337 -35.25 -10.90 -6.56
CA ASN A 337 -35.64 -12.19 -7.13
C ASN A 337 -34.48 -13.21 -7.05
N PHE A 338 -33.24 -12.77 -7.28
CA PHE A 338 -32.07 -13.62 -7.25
C PHE A 338 -31.83 -14.26 -5.87
N PHE A 339 -32.03 -13.51 -4.79
CA PHE A 339 -31.94 -14.03 -3.42
C PHE A 339 -33.28 -14.52 -2.83
N ASP A 340 -34.35 -14.57 -3.64
CA ASP A 340 -35.72 -14.90 -3.21
C ASP A 340 -36.20 -14.07 -1.99
N LEU A 341 -36.00 -12.75 -2.04
CA LEU A 341 -36.37 -11.83 -0.97
C LEU A 341 -37.75 -11.19 -1.20
N PRO A 342 -38.55 -11.03 -0.12
CA PRO A 342 -39.84 -10.38 -0.22
C PRO A 342 -39.72 -8.87 -0.50
N THR A 343 -40.44 -8.38 -1.51
CA THR A 343 -40.37 -6.98 -1.99
C THR A 343 -41.43 -6.05 -1.40
N SER A 344 -42.10 -6.45 -0.30
CA SER A 344 -43.10 -5.58 0.34
C SER A 344 -42.44 -4.34 0.95
N SER A 345 -43.16 -3.20 1.01
CA SER A 345 -42.60 -1.95 1.57
C SER A 345 -42.01 -2.03 2.99
N ALA A 346 -42.48 -2.99 3.80
CA ALA A 346 -41.88 -3.25 5.11
C ALA A 346 -40.53 -3.97 4.97
N GLN A 347 -40.47 -4.95 4.05
CA GLN A 347 -39.27 -5.75 3.81
C GLN A 347 -38.21 -5.02 3.00
N THR A 348 -38.59 -4.14 2.07
CA THR A 348 -37.63 -3.23 1.43
C THR A 348 -36.95 -2.33 2.46
N ARG A 349 -37.71 -1.76 3.41
CA ARG A 349 -37.12 -0.96 4.50
C ARG A 349 -36.27 -1.79 5.45
N TYR A 350 -36.64 -3.05 5.66
CA TYR A 350 -35.84 -3.97 6.47
C TYR A 350 -34.51 -4.30 5.77
N ALA A 351 -34.54 -4.66 4.48
CA ALA A 351 -33.37 -4.88 3.64
C ALA A 351 -32.44 -3.66 3.60
N GLN A 352 -33.01 -2.46 3.45
CA GLN A 352 -32.23 -1.22 3.49
C GLN A 352 -31.53 -1.02 4.83
N ARG A 353 -32.25 -1.18 5.94
CA ARG A 353 -31.65 -1.06 7.28
C ARG A 353 -30.61 -2.13 7.58
N LEU A 354 -30.69 -3.29 6.93
CA LEU A 354 -29.67 -4.34 7.04
C LEU A 354 -28.39 -3.96 6.29
N LEU A 355 -28.51 -3.38 5.09
CA LEU A 355 -27.36 -2.88 4.33
C LEU A 355 -26.70 -1.66 4.98
N GLU A 356 -27.48 -0.85 5.71
CA GLU A 356 -27.00 0.30 6.49
C GLU A 356 -26.48 -0.07 7.89
N ALA A 357 -26.69 -1.31 8.35
CA ALA A 357 -26.29 -1.72 9.69
C ALA A 357 -24.78 -1.92 9.77
N ASP A 358 -24.21 -1.54 10.92
CA ASP A 358 -22.81 -1.81 11.23
C ASP A 358 -22.58 -3.33 11.31
N LYS A 359 -21.84 -3.87 10.33
CA LYS A 359 -21.55 -5.30 10.22
C LYS A 359 -20.57 -5.77 11.31
N THR A 360 -19.87 -4.85 11.98
CA THR A 360 -18.89 -5.15 13.02
C THR A 360 -19.49 -5.20 14.43
N ASP A 361 -20.70 -4.67 14.62
CA ASP A 361 -21.42 -4.71 15.90
C ASP A 361 -22.26 -5.99 16.01
N PRO A 362 -21.96 -6.94 16.94
CA PRO A 362 -22.74 -8.16 17.13
C PRO A 362 -24.18 -7.91 17.61
N GLN A 363 -24.50 -6.71 18.09
CA GLN A 363 -25.86 -6.29 18.46
C GLN A 363 -26.60 -5.59 17.32
N SER A 364 -25.97 -5.43 16.15
CA SER A 364 -26.61 -4.84 14.99
C SER A 364 -27.70 -5.75 14.41
N LEU A 365 -28.48 -5.21 13.48
CA LEU A 365 -29.57 -5.95 12.83
C LEU A 365 -29.07 -7.20 12.08
N VAL A 366 -27.81 -7.21 11.64
CA VAL A 366 -27.20 -8.34 10.91
C VAL A 366 -27.03 -9.56 11.84
N GLY A 367 -26.65 -9.35 13.10
CA GLY A 367 -26.55 -10.42 14.11
C GLY A 367 -27.90 -11.00 14.57
N LEU A 368 -29.02 -10.41 14.15
CA LEU A 368 -30.39 -10.79 14.56
C LEU A 368 -31.24 -11.32 13.39
N LEU A 369 -30.61 -11.68 12.27
CA LEU A 369 -31.30 -12.20 11.09
C LEU A 369 -32.10 -13.47 11.42
N GLN A 370 -33.40 -13.45 11.11
CA GLN A 370 -34.30 -14.61 11.27
C GLN A 370 -34.46 -15.41 9.97
N ASP A 371 -34.18 -14.79 8.84
CA ASP A 371 -34.30 -15.36 7.51
C ASP A 371 -32.91 -15.39 6.88
N GLU A 372 -32.37 -16.60 6.73
CA GLU A 372 -30.99 -16.85 6.31
C GLU A 372 -30.70 -16.31 4.90
N ARG A 373 -31.72 -16.07 4.06
CA ARG A 373 -31.56 -15.49 2.72
C ARG A 373 -31.04 -14.05 2.74
N TYR A 374 -31.22 -13.33 3.85
CA TYR A 374 -30.65 -11.98 3.98
C TYR A 374 -29.13 -12.00 4.22
N ILE A 375 -28.55 -13.14 4.64
CA ILE A 375 -27.10 -13.27 4.83
C ILE A 375 -26.36 -13.12 3.49
N PRO A 376 -26.61 -13.96 2.47
CA PRO A 376 -25.95 -13.80 1.18
C PRO A 376 -26.27 -12.46 0.53
N PHE A 377 -27.49 -11.94 0.69
CA PHE A 377 -27.84 -10.59 0.23
C PHE A 377 -26.94 -9.52 0.86
N VAL A 378 -26.82 -9.44 2.18
CA VAL A 378 -25.99 -8.42 2.84
C VAL A 378 -24.50 -8.60 2.54
N ASN A 379 -24.03 -9.84 2.37
CA ASN A 379 -22.64 -10.13 2.04
C ASN A 379 -22.29 -9.76 0.60
N ALA A 380 -23.23 -9.95 -0.34
CA ALA A 380 -23.01 -9.65 -1.75
C ALA A 380 -22.87 -8.14 -2.05
N PHE A 381 -23.39 -7.29 -1.15
CA PHE A 381 -23.22 -5.84 -1.23
C PHE A 381 -22.09 -5.35 -0.32
N ASP A 382 -20.97 -5.03 -0.97
CA ASP A 382 -19.80 -4.44 -0.35
C ASP A 382 -19.85 -2.90 -0.44
N PHE A 383 -20.83 -2.29 0.24
CA PHE A 383 -20.83 -0.84 0.41
C PHE A 383 -19.70 -0.45 1.35
N GLN A 384 -18.51 -0.24 0.78
CA GLN A 384 -17.40 0.39 1.47
C GLN A 384 -17.85 1.79 1.92
N PRO A 385 -17.45 2.27 3.12
CA PRO A 385 -17.68 3.65 3.49
C PRO A 385 -17.10 4.54 2.39
N VAL A 386 -17.94 5.43 1.85
CA VAL A 386 -17.58 6.39 0.80
C VAL A 386 -16.19 6.94 1.12
N ALA A 387 -15.21 6.69 0.23
CA ALA A 387 -13.87 7.24 0.37
C ALA A 387 -14.05 8.74 0.63
N GLU A 388 -13.70 9.17 1.85
CA GLU A 388 -13.71 10.59 2.19
C GLU A 388 -12.86 11.28 1.12
N GLU A 389 -13.45 12.29 0.47
CA GLU A 389 -12.94 13.07 -0.65
C GLU A 389 -11.40 13.25 -0.68
N ARG A 390 -10.63 12.25 -1.13
CA ARG A 390 -9.14 12.12 -1.02
C ARG A 390 -8.48 13.34 -0.38
N THR A 391 -8.44 13.37 0.95
CA THR A 391 -7.95 14.55 1.69
C THR A 391 -6.46 14.40 1.99
N TYR A 392 -5.68 15.45 1.72
CA TYR A 392 -4.28 15.44 2.14
C TYR A 392 -4.21 15.59 3.67
N PRO A 393 -3.32 14.84 4.35
CA PRO A 393 -3.17 14.96 5.79
C PRO A 393 -2.69 16.37 6.16
N ALA A 394 -3.11 16.84 7.33
CA ALA A 394 -2.72 18.15 7.83
C ALA A 394 -1.19 18.28 7.89
N GLY A 395 -0.65 19.32 7.26
CA GLY A 395 0.80 19.55 7.18
C GLY A 395 1.51 18.89 5.99
N PHE A 396 0.81 18.13 5.14
CA PHE A 396 1.42 17.49 3.95
C PHE A 396 2.11 18.51 3.04
N ALA A 397 1.40 19.59 2.71
CA ALA A 397 1.93 20.66 1.88
C ALA A 397 3.16 21.33 2.51
N ASP A 398 3.14 21.51 3.83
CA ASP A 398 4.25 22.10 4.57
C ASP A 398 5.47 21.18 4.57
N LYS A 399 5.28 19.87 4.80
CA LYS A 399 6.38 18.88 4.79
C LYS A 399 7.01 18.74 3.40
N ILE A 400 6.21 18.59 2.35
CA ILE A 400 6.73 18.53 0.96
C ILE A 400 7.49 19.81 0.59
N THR A 401 6.94 20.99 0.91
CA THR A 401 7.60 22.25 0.56
C THR A 401 8.85 22.53 1.40
N ALA A 402 8.90 22.05 2.65
CA ALA A 402 10.10 22.10 3.48
C ALA A 402 11.22 21.23 2.90
N ASN A 403 10.91 19.97 2.55
CA ASN A 403 11.85 19.05 1.91
C ASN A 403 12.37 19.58 0.57
N TYR A 404 11.47 20.15 -0.23
CA TYR A 404 11.84 20.82 -1.48
C TYR A 404 12.83 21.97 -1.22
N SER A 405 12.50 22.88 -0.30
CA SER A 405 13.33 24.02 0.07
C SER A 405 14.74 23.59 0.53
N GLU A 406 14.80 22.57 1.39
CA GLU A 406 16.03 22.03 1.93
C GLU A 406 16.93 21.45 0.83
N ARG A 407 16.38 20.59 -0.04
CA ARG A 407 17.14 19.98 -1.15
C ARG A 407 17.62 21.02 -2.16
N GLN A 408 16.78 22.00 -2.48
CA GLN A 408 17.20 23.09 -3.37
C GLN A 408 18.33 23.92 -2.75
N PHE A 409 18.27 24.19 -1.44
CA PHE A 409 19.35 24.87 -0.73
C PHE A 409 20.66 24.05 -0.78
N GLU A 410 20.58 22.75 -0.55
CA GLU A 410 21.72 21.83 -0.69
C GLU A 410 22.32 21.83 -2.10
N ILE A 411 21.48 21.87 -3.14
CA ILE A 411 21.93 21.99 -4.54
C ILE A 411 22.71 23.29 -4.75
N GLU A 412 22.19 24.43 -4.27
CA GLU A 412 22.88 25.72 -4.38
C GLU A 412 24.21 25.75 -3.62
N VAL A 413 24.26 25.13 -2.43
CA VAL A 413 25.51 24.91 -1.70
C VAL A 413 26.46 24.06 -2.52
N GLY A 414 25.99 22.97 -3.13
CA GLY A 414 26.81 22.07 -3.94
C GLY A 414 27.38 22.70 -5.20
N ASN A 415 26.65 23.63 -5.81
CA ASN A 415 27.13 24.45 -6.92
C ASN A 415 28.36 25.30 -6.53
N SER A 416 28.49 25.62 -5.24
CA SER A 416 29.60 26.40 -4.69
C SER A 416 30.70 25.50 -4.09
N ASP A 417 30.32 24.50 -3.29
CA ASP A 417 31.19 23.52 -2.66
C ASP A 417 30.45 22.18 -2.47
N ASN A 418 30.81 21.19 -3.31
CA ASN A 418 30.18 19.87 -3.28
C ASN A 418 30.41 19.11 -1.97
N SER A 419 31.55 19.32 -1.29
CA SER A 419 31.82 18.67 -0.01
C SER A 419 30.92 19.19 1.09
N LEU A 420 30.58 20.49 1.06
CA LEU A 420 29.60 21.06 2.00
C LEU A 420 28.18 20.55 1.74
N ARG A 421 27.78 20.38 0.46
CA ARG A 421 26.50 19.73 0.11
C ARG A 421 26.39 18.33 0.69
N VAL A 422 27.40 17.48 0.44
CA VAL A 422 27.40 16.10 0.93
C VAL A 422 27.38 16.07 2.46
N ALA A 423 28.07 17.00 3.13
CA ALA A 423 28.06 17.08 4.59
C ALA A 423 26.73 17.54 5.19
N LEU A 424 25.96 18.38 4.49
CA LEU A 424 24.61 18.78 4.88
C LEU A 424 23.61 17.63 4.74
N ALA A 425 23.68 16.90 3.63
CA ALA A 425 22.76 15.80 3.33
C ALA A 425 23.07 14.50 4.10
N LEU A 426 24.22 14.42 4.78
CA LEU A 426 24.76 13.18 5.34
C LEU A 426 23.80 12.45 6.30
N GLU A 427 23.14 13.20 7.18
CA GLU A 427 22.21 12.66 8.18
C GLU A 427 21.04 11.97 7.48
N ARG A 428 20.31 12.72 6.66
CA ARG A 428 19.17 12.22 5.86
C ARG A 428 19.55 11.02 4.99
N GLU A 429 20.70 11.06 4.33
CA GLU A 429 21.15 9.95 3.48
C GLU A 429 21.46 8.68 4.29
N LEU A 430 21.99 8.81 5.52
CA LEU A 430 22.21 7.68 6.40
C LEU A 430 20.89 7.08 6.89
N ASP A 431 19.95 7.91 7.32
CA ASP A 431 18.64 7.46 7.81
C ASP A 431 17.89 6.67 6.73
N THR A 432 17.86 7.20 5.49
CA THR A 432 17.32 6.48 4.32
C THR A 432 17.90 5.08 4.14
N VAL A 433 19.21 4.91 4.34
CA VAL A 433 19.86 3.59 4.21
C VAL A 433 19.61 2.69 5.43
N ILE A 434 19.51 3.27 6.62
CA ILE A 434 19.30 2.53 7.87
C ILE A 434 17.90 1.92 7.90
N GLU A 435 16.90 2.69 7.50
CA GLU A 435 15.50 2.26 7.39
C GLU A 435 15.29 1.23 6.27
N ALA A 436 16.03 1.36 5.16
CA ALA A 436 15.95 0.45 4.01
C ALA A 436 16.22 -1.03 4.35
N SER A 437 16.91 -1.33 5.46
CA SER A 437 17.17 -2.71 5.86
C SER A 437 17.51 -2.88 7.34
N THR A 438 16.97 -3.92 7.95
CA THR A 438 17.34 -4.37 9.30
C THR A 438 18.66 -5.15 9.35
N SER A 439 19.20 -5.57 8.19
CA SER A 439 20.45 -6.32 8.07
C SER A 439 21.66 -5.39 7.98
N GLU A 440 22.62 -5.57 8.90
CA GLU A 440 23.89 -4.83 8.95
C GLU A 440 24.61 -4.83 7.58
N ASN A 441 24.73 -5.99 6.92
CA ASN A 441 25.43 -6.08 5.64
C ASN A 441 24.66 -5.41 4.50
N SER A 442 23.33 -5.48 4.52
CA SER A 442 22.48 -4.84 3.50
C SER A 442 22.60 -3.32 3.56
N ARG A 443 22.66 -2.74 4.77
CA ARG A 443 22.92 -1.31 4.97
C ARG A 443 24.27 -0.89 4.37
N TRP A 444 25.33 -1.69 4.58
CA TRP A 444 26.63 -1.41 3.97
C TRP A 444 26.63 -1.50 2.44
N PHE A 445 25.90 -2.46 1.85
CA PHE A 445 25.75 -2.53 0.40
C PHE A 445 25.00 -1.29 -0.14
N ALA A 446 23.97 -0.82 0.56
CA ALA A 446 23.27 0.40 0.21
C ALA A 446 24.16 1.66 0.35
N VAL A 447 24.97 1.76 1.40
CA VAL A 447 26.02 2.79 1.53
C VAL A 447 26.97 2.77 0.33
N MET A 448 27.45 1.58 -0.08
CA MET A 448 28.36 1.43 -1.22
C MET A 448 27.68 1.68 -2.58
N ALA A 449 26.36 1.57 -2.65
CA ALA A 449 25.57 1.87 -3.84
C ALA A 449 25.23 3.36 -3.96
N SER A 450 25.09 4.09 -2.85
CA SER A 450 24.90 5.55 -2.83
C SER A 450 26.21 6.28 -3.16
N PRO A 451 26.30 7.06 -4.25
CA PRO A 451 27.53 7.79 -4.59
C PRO A 451 27.98 8.78 -3.49
N ALA A 452 27.02 9.42 -2.82
CA ALA A 452 27.30 10.40 -1.77
C ALA A 452 27.87 9.73 -0.51
N LEU A 453 27.16 8.73 0.02
CA LEU A 453 27.61 7.99 1.21
C LEU A 453 28.92 7.26 0.94
N ARG A 454 29.04 6.61 -0.22
CA ARG A 454 30.28 5.98 -0.65
C ARG A 454 31.45 6.97 -0.64
N SER A 455 31.27 8.16 -1.20
CA SER A 455 32.29 9.21 -1.17
C SER A 455 32.68 9.60 0.25
N VAL A 456 31.72 9.71 1.17
CA VAL A 456 31.95 10.02 2.57
C VAL A 456 32.80 8.94 3.25
N PHE A 457 32.38 7.68 3.15
CA PHE A 457 33.06 6.57 3.81
C PHE A 457 34.42 6.26 3.18
N GLU A 458 34.57 6.27 1.85
CA GLU A 458 35.88 6.07 1.22
C GLU A 458 36.86 7.17 1.63
N SER A 459 36.41 8.43 1.72
CA SER A 459 37.23 9.54 2.18
C SER A 459 37.60 9.39 3.65
N ALA A 460 36.62 9.13 4.52
CA ALA A 460 36.83 8.98 5.96
C ALA A 460 37.78 7.82 6.28
N PHE A 461 37.65 6.71 5.56
CA PHE A 461 38.50 5.53 5.68
C PHE A 461 39.82 5.62 4.91
N ARG A 462 40.04 6.74 4.18
CA ARG A 462 41.24 6.99 3.37
C ARG A 462 41.51 5.89 2.34
N LEU A 463 40.44 5.38 1.74
CA LEU A 463 40.51 4.36 0.70
C LEU A 463 40.87 5.02 -0.65
N PRO A 464 41.74 4.40 -1.45
CA PRO A 464 42.11 4.93 -2.76
C PRO A 464 40.96 4.75 -3.76
N ALA A 465 40.90 5.59 -4.81
CA ALA A 465 39.89 5.49 -5.86
C ALA A 465 39.86 4.12 -6.58
N SER A 466 40.98 3.37 -6.58
CA SER A 466 41.04 2.02 -7.13
C SER A 466 40.30 0.97 -6.30
N PHE A 467 39.88 1.31 -5.08
CA PHE A 467 39.19 0.42 -4.16
C PHE A 467 37.88 -0.11 -4.75
N GLY A 468 37.10 0.75 -5.44
CA GLY A 468 35.85 0.34 -6.08
C GLY A 468 35.99 -0.73 -7.19
N ASN A 469 37.22 -1.03 -7.63
CA ASN A 469 37.47 -2.04 -8.66
C ASN A 469 37.59 -3.48 -8.11
N ILE A 470 37.63 -3.67 -6.79
CA ILE A 470 37.71 -5.01 -6.19
C ILE A 470 36.32 -5.62 -6.04
N ASP A 471 36.27 -6.92 -5.73
CA ASP A 471 35.02 -7.63 -5.49
C ASP A 471 34.18 -7.00 -4.37
N ILE A 472 32.86 -6.95 -4.53
CA ILE A 472 31.96 -6.23 -3.62
C ILE A 472 31.96 -6.82 -2.20
N ASP A 473 32.19 -8.12 -2.03
CA ASP A 473 32.27 -8.76 -0.72
C ASP A 473 33.60 -8.41 -0.02
N ALA A 474 34.67 -8.27 -0.80
CA ALA A 474 35.94 -7.76 -0.31
C ALA A 474 35.84 -6.27 0.07
N GLN A 475 35.05 -5.49 -0.68
CA GLN A 475 34.78 -4.10 -0.33
C GLN A 475 34.02 -3.99 0.99
N LEU A 476 32.95 -4.76 1.16
CA LEU A 476 32.19 -4.84 2.40
C LEU A 476 33.08 -5.17 3.60
N THR A 477 33.94 -6.18 3.45
CA THR A 477 34.86 -6.62 4.51
C THR A 477 35.80 -5.49 4.94
N GLU A 478 36.39 -4.78 3.98
CA GLU A 478 37.28 -3.66 4.28
C GLU A 478 36.52 -2.46 4.87
N PHE A 479 35.33 -2.13 4.37
CA PHE A 479 34.49 -1.07 4.91
C PHE A 479 34.17 -1.31 6.40
N LYS A 480 33.72 -2.53 6.75
CA LYS A 480 33.47 -2.91 8.15
C LYS A 480 34.74 -2.84 9.00
N ALA A 481 35.87 -3.32 8.49
CA ALA A 481 37.15 -3.28 9.20
C ALA A 481 37.62 -1.84 9.47
N ARG A 482 37.48 -0.94 8.50
CA ARG A 482 37.82 0.49 8.62
C ARG A 482 36.86 1.21 9.55
N SER A 483 35.56 0.90 9.47
CA SER A 483 34.54 1.44 10.36
C SER A 483 34.90 1.17 11.82
N VAL A 484 35.24 -0.08 12.16
CA VAL A 484 35.69 -0.43 13.52
C VAL A 484 37.00 0.29 13.87
N GLN A 485 37.95 0.37 12.93
CA GLN A 485 39.24 1.03 13.17
C GLN A 485 39.12 2.53 13.49
N PHE A 486 38.23 3.25 12.80
CA PHE A 486 38.14 4.71 12.89
C PHE A 486 37.02 5.21 13.81
N PHE A 487 35.95 4.43 13.97
CA PHE A 487 34.72 4.84 14.65
C PHE A 487 34.21 3.84 15.70
N ASP A 488 34.92 2.71 15.92
CA ASP A 488 34.57 1.69 16.91
C ASP A 488 33.16 1.07 16.72
N THR A 489 32.66 1.06 15.48
CA THR A 489 31.38 0.42 15.12
C THR A 489 31.53 -0.41 13.85
N SER A 490 30.80 -1.53 13.77
CA SER A 490 30.64 -2.30 12.54
C SER A 490 29.30 -2.06 11.84
N ASP A 491 28.34 -1.41 12.49
CA ASP A 491 26.98 -1.21 11.98
C ASP A 491 26.76 0.22 11.50
N VAL A 492 26.16 0.35 10.32
CA VAL A 492 25.79 1.65 9.75
C VAL A 492 24.80 2.39 10.66
N ALA A 493 23.93 1.67 11.38
CA ALA A 493 22.92 2.26 12.26
C ALA A 493 23.53 3.12 13.39
N ASP A 494 24.75 2.80 13.84
CA ASP A 494 25.42 3.57 14.89
C ASP A 494 25.84 4.97 14.41
N TYR A 495 25.96 5.18 13.09
CA TYR A 495 26.30 6.49 12.52
C TYR A 495 25.14 7.49 12.57
N ALA A 496 23.92 7.06 12.87
CA ALA A 496 22.80 7.97 13.17
C ALA A 496 22.93 8.61 14.57
N GLN A 497 23.80 8.08 15.44
CA GLN A 497 24.05 8.70 16.74
C GLN A 497 24.74 10.06 16.55
N PRO A 498 24.26 11.15 17.17
CA PRO A 498 24.74 12.51 16.90
C PRO A 498 26.26 12.68 17.00
N ASP A 499 26.88 12.07 18.01
CA ASP A 499 28.33 12.17 18.22
C ASP A 499 29.13 11.47 17.10
N VAL A 500 28.65 10.31 16.64
CA VAL A 500 29.30 9.51 15.59
C VAL A 500 29.10 10.17 14.23
N LEU A 501 27.89 10.68 13.97
CA LEU A 501 27.56 11.46 12.79
C LEU A 501 28.46 12.69 12.65
N ASP A 502 28.59 13.48 13.71
CA ASP A 502 29.45 14.66 13.75
C ASP A 502 30.92 14.29 13.53
N GLN A 503 31.39 13.21 14.14
CA GLN A 503 32.76 12.71 13.95
C GLN A 503 32.99 12.28 12.49
N LEU A 504 32.04 11.55 11.88
CA LEU A 504 32.12 11.12 10.48
C LEU A 504 32.17 12.33 9.55
N ARG A 505 31.28 13.29 9.76
CA ARG A 505 31.17 14.52 8.98
C ARG A 505 32.46 15.34 9.05
N GLN A 506 32.99 15.56 10.26
CA GLN A 506 34.26 16.27 10.45
C GLN A 506 35.42 15.55 9.77
N THR A 507 35.50 14.22 9.92
CA THR A 507 36.55 13.41 9.30
C THR A 507 36.50 13.54 7.78
N TYR A 508 35.32 13.39 7.17
CA TYR A 508 35.11 13.59 5.75
C TYR A 508 35.60 14.97 5.28
N LEU A 509 35.13 16.05 5.91
CA LEU A 509 35.48 17.42 5.53
C LEU A 509 36.97 17.73 5.70
N LEU A 510 37.63 17.15 6.71
CA LEU A 510 39.09 17.29 6.90
C LEU A 510 39.87 16.59 5.78
N GLN A 511 39.43 15.41 5.35
CA GLN A 511 40.09 14.69 4.26
C GLN A 511 39.90 15.41 2.92
N GLN A 512 38.72 15.96 2.65
CA GLN A 512 38.44 16.74 1.44
C GLN A 512 39.26 18.04 1.35
N ASN A 513 39.52 18.71 2.47
CA ASN A 513 40.42 19.88 2.48
C ASN A 513 41.89 19.51 2.27
N SER A 514 42.30 18.28 2.64
CA SER A 514 43.68 17.82 2.53
C SER A 514 44.08 17.51 1.07
N THR A 515 43.13 17.11 0.23
CA THR A 515 43.32 16.91 -1.22
C THR A 515 43.38 18.21 -2.02
N VAL A 516 42.70 19.27 -1.56
CA VAL A 516 42.75 20.62 -2.19
C VAL A 516 44.04 21.38 -1.81
N GLY A 517 44.69 21.02 -0.70
CA GLY A 517 45.80 21.73 -0.07
C GLY A 517 47.23 21.34 -0.48
N ALA A 518 47.45 20.63 -1.58
CA ALA A 518 48.82 20.31 -2.04
C ALA A 518 49.65 21.55 -2.50
N SER A 519 49.08 22.76 -2.44
CA SER A 519 49.71 24.01 -2.85
C SER A 519 49.92 25.06 -1.75
N THR A 520 49.59 24.79 -0.48
CA THR A 520 49.89 25.72 0.62
C THR A 520 50.95 25.17 1.56
N SER A 521 52.11 25.81 1.53
CA SER A 521 53.30 25.48 2.31
C SER A 521 53.03 25.42 3.82
N SER A 522 53.80 24.58 4.51
CA SER A 522 53.79 24.33 5.96
C SER A 522 53.88 25.57 6.86
N ALA A 523 54.14 26.76 6.31
CA ALA A 523 54.10 28.03 7.02
C ALA A 523 52.67 28.52 7.34
N GLY A 524 51.65 28.09 6.57
CA GLY A 524 50.25 28.46 6.80
C GLY A 524 49.63 27.74 8.02
N LEU A 525 49.97 26.46 8.21
CA LEU A 525 49.48 25.64 9.34
C LEU A 525 50.01 26.15 10.68
N ALA A 526 51.25 26.64 10.72
CA ALA A 526 51.82 27.25 11.93
C ALA A 526 51.12 28.57 12.31
N SER A 527 50.64 29.33 11.32
CA SER A 527 49.94 30.60 11.57
C SER A 527 48.49 30.40 12.04
N ALA A 528 47.80 29.37 11.54
CA ALA A 528 46.44 29.02 11.97
C ALA A 528 46.40 28.43 13.40
N LEU A 529 47.44 27.70 13.80
CA LEU A 529 47.58 27.20 15.17
C LEU A 529 48.00 28.30 16.16
N LEU A 530 48.71 29.35 15.73
CA LEU A 530 49.06 30.49 16.58
C LEU A 530 47.93 31.50 16.75
N SER A 531 47.01 31.64 15.78
CA SER A 531 45.89 32.58 15.87
C SER A 531 44.71 32.06 16.70
N GLY A 532 44.59 30.74 16.89
CA GLY A 532 43.54 30.12 17.73
C GLY A 532 43.74 30.23 19.25
N PHE A 533 44.82 30.89 19.71
CA PHE A 533 45.18 31.00 21.13
C PHE A 533 45.15 32.43 21.70
N GLN A 534 44.61 33.42 20.98
CA GLN A 534 44.45 34.77 21.53
C GLN A 534 42.99 35.25 21.47
N PHE A 535 42.36 35.16 22.66
CA PHE A 535 41.15 35.79 23.20
C PHE A 535 39.83 35.70 22.44
#